data_AF-A0A8E2F807-F1
#
_entry.id   AF-A0A8E2F807-F1
#
_cell.length_a   1.000
_cell.length_b   1.000
_cell.length_c   1.000
_cell.angle_alpha   90.00
_cell.angle_beta   90.00
_cell.angle_gamma   90.00
#
_symmetry.space_group_name_H-M   'P 1'
#
loop_
_entity.id
_entity.type
_entity.pdbx_description
1 polymer ?
#
loop_
_entity_poly.entity_id
_entity_poly.type
_entity_poly.pdbx_seq_one_letter_code
_entity_poly.pdbx_strand_id
1 'polypeptide(L)'
;MANTANTPEIQFNVPTVQDLIHAVNRKRVHCFCEKCDPEFHVKNLNCKTHRKILLKRGLPTKQQSVITPLGLNCYKAEYLIDRKIQYFSRDPAQFEFRQTRALHHWRNLATVTAVQALSETDKDMTDNVLGNQLTVDDMLEIFNIFNDLLFFGAMRNVQFEWRPKLHEREQSYGRAELWDKDLKVQILIDPKAHTNLQSPSSFRLSILLHEALKAFLLRSICRSCKMTSTNLDIGRRGHGRPWQLLATEIEKIVPKLLGFTVNLMRFETIRDDLAIAEVELPSYCDLDRYSFESLEYETGINAITKEIVRRK
;
A
#
# COMPACT_ATOMS: atom_id res chain seq x y z
N MET A 1 36.65 -19.57 20.85
CA MET A 1 35.23 -19.77 20.46
C MET A 1 34.40 -18.82 21.30
N ALA A 2 33.90 -17.74 20.71
CA ALA A 2 33.12 -16.74 21.44
C ALA A 2 31.69 -17.24 21.60
N ASN A 3 31.21 -17.34 22.84
CA ASN A 3 29.80 -17.59 23.15
C ASN A 3 28.97 -16.43 22.61
N THR A 4 28.25 -16.66 21.51
CA THR A 4 27.17 -15.78 21.07
C THR A 4 26.05 -15.92 22.08
N ALA A 5 25.99 -15.00 23.05
CA ALA A 5 24.87 -14.90 23.98
C ALA A 5 23.59 -14.73 23.15
N ASN A 6 22.66 -15.69 23.29
CA ASN A 6 21.31 -15.60 22.75
C ASN A 6 20.65 -14.34 23.31
N THR A 7 20.67 -13.27 22.53
CA THR A 7 19.89 -12.07 22.87
C THR A 7 18.44 -12.48 22.62
N PRO A 8 17.55 -12.43 23.63
CA PRO A 8 16.17 -12.86 23.45
C PRO A 8 15.54 -12.04 22.31
N GLU A 9 15.04 -12.73 21.29
CA GLU A 9 14.31 -12.12 20.18
C GLU A 9 13.10 -11.38 20.77
N ILE A 10 13.10 -10.05 20.66
CA ILE A 10 11.99 -9.23 21.10
C ILE A 10 10.92 -9.30 20.01
N GLN A 11 9.92 -10.16 20.20
CA GLN A 11 8.67 -10.08 19.45
C GLN A 11 7.83 -8.92 20.01
N PHE A 12 7.40 -7.99 19.16
CA PHE A 12 6.50 -6.91 19.55
C PHE A 12 5.05 -7.39 19.47
N ASN A 13 4.39 -7.56 20.61
CA ASN A 13 2.95 -7.75 20.65
C ASN A 13 2.26 -6.37 20.66
N VAL A 14 1.84 -5.88 19.48
CA VAL A 14 1.20 -4.57 19.28
C VAL A 14 -0.25 -4.74 18.79
N PRO A 15 -1.20 -5.15 19.65
CA PRO A 15 -2.55 -5.47 19.21
C PRO A 15 -3.35 -4.23 18.80
N THR A 16 -3.00 -3.04 19.30
CA THR A 16 -3.69 -1.77 19.02
C THR A 16 -2.74 -0.66 18.56
N VAL A 17 -3.28 0.39 17.93
CA VAL A 17 -2.53 1.60 17.55
C VAL A 17 -1.90 2.25 18.79
N GLN A 18 -2.62 2.26 19.91
CA GLN A 18 -2.12 2.82 21.16
C GLN A 18 -0.92 2.03 21.71
N ASP A 19 -0.91 0.71 21.58
CA ASP A 19 0.24 -0.12 21.98
C ASP A 19 1.46 0.15 21.10
N LEU A 20 1.25 0.34 19.79
CA LEU A 20 2.31 0.74 18.88
C LEU A 20 2.91 2.11 19.28
N ILE A 21 2.07 3.11 19.55
CA ILE A 21 2.50 4.43 20.03
C ILE A 21 3.32 4.30 21.33
N HIS A 22 2.83 3.51 22.31
CA HIS A 22 3.55 3.28 23.56
C HIS A 22 4.91 2.59 23.33
N ALA A 23 4.97 1.59 22.44
CA ALA A 23 6.21 0.89 22.11
C ALA A 23 7.25 1.84 21.50
N VAL A 24 6.83 2.68 20.55
CA VAL A 24 7.67 3.70 19.91
C VAL A 24 8.20 4.71 20.95
N ASN A 25 7.32 5.23 21.80
CA ASN A 25 7.68 6.19 22.86
C ASN A 25 8.68 5.61 23.85
N ARG A 26 8.50 4.34 24.26
CA ARG A 26 9.40 3.67 25.21
C ARG A 26 10.78 3.44 24.63
N LYS A 27 10.87 3.06 23.36
CA LYS A 27 12.13 2.73 22.67
C LYS A 27 12.90 3.96 22.21
N ARG A 28 12.27 5.14 22.15
CA ARG A 28 12.87 6.39 21.64
C ARG A 28 13.52 6.17 20.26
N VAL A 29 12.76 5.54 19.36
CA VAL A 29 13.22 5.21 18.01
C VAL A 29 13.69 6.48 17.30
N HIS A 30 14.92 6.46 16.77
CA HIS A 30 15.48 7.60 16.05
C HIS A 30 14.68 7.86 14.77
N CYS A 31 14.41 9.13 14.47
CA CYS A 31 13.66 9.49 13.27
C CYS A 31 14.60 9.81 12.12
N PHE A 32 14.45 9.07 11.02
CA PHE A 32 15.23 9.27 9.80
C PHE A 32 14.60 10.23 8.78
N CYS A 33 13.48 10.89 9.11
CA CYS A 33 12.83 11.80 8.16
C CYS A 33 13.71 13.02 7.84
N GLU A 34 13.51 13.64 6.68
CA GLU A 34 14.32 14.79 6.24
C GLU A 34 14.30 15.99 7.21
N LYS A 35 13.26 16.11 8.05
CA LYS A 35 13.19 17.16 9.08
C LYS A 35 14.05 16.85 10.30
N CYS A 36 14.07 15.59 10.75
CA CYS A 36 14.77 15.16 11.96
C CYS A 36 16.22 14.77 11.70
N ASP A 37 16.50 14.15 10.56
CA ASP A 37 17.84 13.72 10.14
C ASP A 37 18.07 13.98 8.63
N PRO A 38 18.26 15.25 8.23
CA PRO A 38 18.47 15.63 6.83
C PRO A 38 19.73 15.01 6.21
N GLU A 39 20.68 14.54 7.03
CA GLU A 39 21.95 13.99 6.57
C GLU A 39 21.90 12.47 6.34
N PHE A 40 20.99 11.74 7.02
CA PHE A 40 20.85 10.30 6.89
C PHE A 40 20.73 9.85 5.44
N HIS A 41 19.82 10.48 4.70
CA HIS A 41 19.56 10.18 3.30
C HIS A 41 20.65 10.67 2.34
N VAL A 42 21.56 11.54 2.78
CA VAL A 42 22.69 12.03 1.97
C VAL A 42 23.93 11.15 2.17
N LYS A 43 24.20 10.75 3.41
CA LYS A 43 25.36 9.94 3.79
C LYS A 43 25.24 8.47 3.36
N ASN A 44 24.02 7.95 3.25
CA ASN A 44 23.76 6.55 2.87
C ASN A 44 23.48 6.33 1.37
N LEU A 45 23.79 7.31 0.50
CA LEU A 45 23.65 7.22 -0.96
C LEU A 45 24.71 6.31 -1.57
N ASN A 46 24.51 5.00 -1.51
CA ASN A 46 25.56 4.03 -1.86
C ASN A 46 25.32 3.20 -3.13
N CYS A 47 24.52 3.68 -4.08
CA CYS A 47 24.40 2.98 -5.37
C CYS A 47 25.24 3.65 -6.45
N LYS A 48 26.22 2.92 -6.99
CA LYS A 48 27.14 3.38 -8.06
C LYS A 48 26.43 3.79 -9.35
N THR A 49 25.18 3.36 -9.55
CA THR A 49 24.41 3.60 -10.77
C THR A 49 23.59 4.90 -10.75
N HIS A 50 23.39 5.54 -9.59
CA HIS A 50 22.60 6.76 -9.49
C HIS A 50 23.48 7.99 -9.33
N ARG A 51 23.38 8.95 -10.27
CA ARG A 51 23.99 10.28 -10.12
C ARG A 51 23.36 10.99 -8.91
N LYS A 52 24.17 11.66 -8.08
CA LYS A 52 23.72 12.44 -6.90
C LYS A 52 22.65 13.46 -7.32
N ILE A 53 21.37 13.18 -7.04
CA ILE A 53 20.31 14.19 -7.15
C ILE A 53 20.30 14.96 -5.82
N LEU A 54 20.71 16.22 -5.87
CA LEU A 54 20.67 17.13 -4.72
C LEU A 54 19.23 17.65 -4.55
N LEU A 55 18.48 17.09 -3.60
CA LEU A 55 17.09 17.48 -3.33
C LEU A 55 16.90 18.97 -3.04
N LYS A 56 17.89 19.63 -2.42
CA LYS A 56 17.81 21.04 -2.02
C LYS A 56 17.64 22.03 -3.20
N ARG A 57 17.84 21.60 -4.46
CA ARG A 57 17.75 22.50 -5.63
C ARG A 57 16.64 22.15 -6.64
N GLY A 58 15.78 21.16 -6.36
CA GLY A 58 14.92 20.59 -7.40
C GLY A 58 13.51 20.17 -7.02
N LEU A 59 13.06 20.40 -5.78
CA LEU A 59 11.63 20.31 -5.49
C LEU A 59 10.95 21.57 -6.03
N PRO A 60 10.14 21.48 -7.10
CA PRO A 60 9.47 22.64 -7.64
C PRO A 60 8.53 23.20 -6.57
N THR A 61 8.81 24.41 -6.12
CA THR A 61 7.99 25.18 -5.17
C THR A 61 6.67 25.64 -5.77
N LYS A 62 6.51 25.48 -7.09
CA LYS A 62 5.27 25.73 -7.81
C LYS A 62 4.75 24.41 -8.36
N GLN A 63 3.45 24.17 -8.18
CA GLN A 63 2.68 23.08 -8.77
C GLN A 63 2.95 23.09 -10.29
N GLN A 64 3.89 22.25 -10.74
CA GLN A 64 4.20 22.14 -12.16
C GLN A 64 3.01 21.48 -12.84
N SER A 65 2.49 22.11 -13.89
CA SER A 65 1.37 21.56 -14.69
C SER A 65 1.71 20.26 -15.40
N VAL A 66 3.01 19.94 -15.52
CA VAL A 66 3.51 18.72 -16.17
C VAL A 66 4.38 17.97 -15.17
N ILE A 67 3.88 16.85 -14.66
CA ILE A 67 4.69 15.92 -13.86
C ILE A 67 5.50 15.08 -14.84
N THR A 68 6.82 15.27 -14.84
CA THR A 68 7.70 14.45 -15.69
C THR A 68 7.47 12.96 -15.38
N PRO A 69 7.24 12.10 -16.39
CA PRO A 69 7.15 10.67 -16.17
C PRO A 69 8.36 10.19 -15.37
N LEU A 70 8.11 9.48 -14.28
CA LEU A 70 9.20 8.95 -13.45
C LEU A 70 10.03 7.98 -14.31
N GLY A 71 11.31 8.28 -14.49
CA GLY A 71 12.26 7.28 -14.96
C GLY A 71 12.30 6.12 -13.96
N LEU A 72 12.32 4.88 -14.47
CA LEU A 72 12.55 3.69 -13.64
C LEU A 72 13.84 3.89 -12.82
N ASN A 73 13.83 3.50 -11.54
CA ASN A 73 14.92 3.65 -10.56
C ASN A 73 15.05 5.03 -9.89
N CYS A 74 13.99 5.51 -9.24
CA CYS A 74 14.11 6.63 -8.31
C CYS A 74 14.87 6.19 -7.05
N TYR A 75 16.02 6.81 -6.81
CA TYR A 75 16.95 6.53 -5.71
C TYR A 75 16.39 6.79 -4.29
N LYS A 76 15.38 7.65 -4.17
CA LYS A 76 14.72 7.97 -2.90
C LYS A 76 13.25 7.60 -2.98
N ALA A 77 12.86 6.61 -2.18
CA ALA A 77 11.46 6.23 -2.02
C ALA A 77 10.62 7.44 -1.60
N GLU A 78 11.13 8.35 -0.76
CA GLU A 78 10.41 9.58 -0.40
C GLU A 78 10.14 10.51 -1.58
N TYR A 79 11.13 10.74 -2.46
CA TYR A 79 10.91 11.51 -3.67
C TYR A 79 9.85 10.85 -4.57
N LEU A 80 9.88 9.52 -4.68
CA LEU A 80 8.86 8.76 -5.41
C LEU A 80 7.47 8.97 -4.80
N ILE A 81 7.36 8.87 -3.47
CA ILE A 81 6.12 9.08 -2.73
C ILE A 81 5.57 10.48 -2.99
N ASP A 82 6.38 11.53 -2.80
CA ASP A 82 5.94 12.91 -2.96
C ASP A 82 5.43 13.18 -4.38
N ARG A 83 6.15 12.67 -5.40
CA ARG A 83 5.71 12.78 -6.80
C ARG A 83 4.45 11.99 -7.08
N LYS A 84 4.27 10.83 -6.44
CA LYS A 84 3.08 9.99 -6.61
C LYS A 84 1.86 10.65 -5.99
N ILE A 85 1.99 11.13 -4.76
CA ILE A 85 0.94 11.89 -4.08
C ILE A 85 0.52 13.09 -4.95
N GLN A 86 1.48 13.86 -5.47
CA GLN A 86 1.19 14.97 -6.39
C GLN A 86 0.44 14.53 -7.66
N TYR A 87 0.74 13.34 -8.19
CA TYR A 87 0.16 12.84 -9.44
C TYR A 87 -1.29 12.40 -9.31
N PHE A 88 -1.65 11.66 -8.25
CA PHE A 88 -3.01 11.15 -8.11
C PHE A 88 -3.90 12.03 -7.22
N SER A 89 -3.33 12.93 -6.41
CA SER A 89 -4.11 13.83 -5.53
C SER A 89 -4.48 15.17 -6.17
N ARG A 90 -4.10 15.39 -7.43
CA ARG A 90 -4.52 16.59 -8.17
C ARG A 90 -6.02 16.59 -8.43
N ASP A 91 -6.57 17.77 -8.66
CA ASP A 91 -7.97 17.89 -9.06
C ASP A 91 -8.22 17.11 -10.38
N PRO A 92 -9.31 16.34 -10.52
CA PRO A 92 -9.64 15.65 -11.77
C PRO A 92 -9.64 16.54 -13.02
N ALA A 93 -9.94 17.83 -12.89
CA ALA A 93 -9.87 18.80 -13.98
C ALA A 93 -8.42 19.06 -14.46
N GLN A 94 -7.42 18.71 -13.65
CA GLN A 94 -5.99 18.81 -13.95
C GLN A 94 -5.37 17.46 -14.37
N PHE A 95 -6.18 16.41 -14.54
CA PHE A 95 -5.70 15.11 -14.97
C PHE A 95 -5.12 15.18 -16.38
N GLU A 96 -4.02 14.47 -16.59
CA GLU A 96 -3.50 14.24 -17.93
C GLU A 96 -4.44 13.33 -18.73
N PHE A 97 -4.26 13.29 -20.05
CA PHE A 97 -5.04 12.45 -20.96
C PHE A 97 -5.17 10.99 -20.48
N ARG A 98 -4.07 10.40 -20.00
CA ARG A 98 -4.05 9.02 -19.47
C ARG A 98 -4.99 8.83 -18.29
N GLN A 99 -4.89 9.68 -17.26
CA GLN A 99 -5.75 9.59 -16.08
C GLN A 99 -7.20 9.94 -16.40
N THR A 100 -7.44 10.94 -17.25
CA THR A 100 -8.78 11.31 -17.70
C THR A 100 -9.46 10.14 -18.40
N ARG A 101 -8.76 9.47 -19.32
CA ARG A 101 -9.25 8.28 -20.01
C ARG A 101 -9.52 7.14 -19.04
N ALA A 102 -8.60 6.87 -18.10
CA ALA A 102 -8.78 5.80 -17.12
C ALA A 102 -9.95 6.08 -16.15
N LEU A 103 -10.15 7.33 -15.73
CA LEU A 103 -11.28 7.73 -14.88
C LEU A 103 -12.61 7.60 -15.62
N HIS A 104 -12.66 8.03 -16.88
CA HIS A 104 -13.84 7.83 -17.72
C HIS A 104 -14.12 6.35 -17.93
N HIS A 105 -13.07 5.55 -18.17
CA HIS A 105 -13.20 4.11 -18.33
C HIS A 105 -13.76 3.45 -17.07
N TRP A 106 -13.24 3.82 -15.90
CA TRP A 106 -13.77 3.38 -14.61
C TRP A 106 -15.25 3.72 -14.44
N ARG A 107 -15.65 4.96 -14.75
CA ARG A 107 -17.07 5.37 -14.63
C ARG A 107 -17.97 4.53 -15.51
N ASN A 108 -17.56 4.26 -16.75
CA ASN A 108 -18.31 3.39 -17.65
C ASN A 108 -18.39 1.95 -17.10
N LEU A 109 -17.27 1.37 -16.68
CA LEU A 109 -17.22 0.04 -16.09
C LEU A 109 -18.10 -0.05 -14.83
N ALA A 110 -18.04 0.95 -13.96
CA ALA A 110 -18.85 1.01 -12.75
C ALA A 110 -20.36 1.09 -13.06
N THR A 111 -20.75 1.75 -14.17
CA THR A 111 -22.15 1.83 -14.61
C THR A 111 -22.65 0.58 -15.35
N VAL A 112 -21.80 -0.08 -16.15
CA VAL A 112 -22.18 -1.20 -17.02
C VAL A 112 -22.02 -2.54 -16.31
N THR A 113 -20.89 -2.71 -15.60
CA THR A 113 -20.39 -4.01 -15.12
C THR A 113 -20.77 -4.31 -13.68
N ALA A 114 -21.74 -3.60 -13.12
CA ALA A 114 -22.30 -4.02 -11.84
C ALA A 114 -21.29 -3.94 -10.67
N VAL A 115 -20.56 -2.83 -10.51
CA VAL A 115 -19.97 -2.51 -9.19
C VAL A 115 -21.07 -2.41 -8.10
N GLN A 116 -22.33 -2.22 -8.51
CA GLN A 116 -23.53 -2.42 -7.68
C GLN A 116 -23.93 -3.90 -7.48
N ALA A 117 -23.86 -4.80 -8.49
CA ALA A 117 -24.15 -6.23 -8.25
C ALA A 117 -23.04 -6.93 -7.46
N LEU A 118 -21.82 -6.41 -7.51
CA LEU A 118 -20.72 -6.72 -6.59
C LEU A 118 -21.08 -6.53 -5.10
N SER A 119 -22.18 -5.84 -4.77
CA SER A 119 -22.68 -5.67 -3.39
C SER A 119 -23.85 -6.59 -3.01
N GLU A 120 -24.60 -7.13 -3.98
CA GLU A 120 -25.89 -7.80 -3.71
C GLU A 120 -25.85 -9.33 -3.87
N THR A 121 -25.00 -9.88 -4.75
CA THR A 121 -25.04 -11.33 -5.09
C THR A 121 -24.15 -12.24 -4.24
N ASP A 122 -23.35 -11.71 -3.31
CA ASP A 122 -22.36 -12.52 -2.56
C ASP A 122 -22.88 -13.15 -1.26
N LYS A 123 -24.18 -13.01 -0.94
CA LYS A 123 -24.75 -13.62 0.29
C LYS A 123 -24.86 -15.14 0.23
N ASP A 124 -24.73 -15.75 -0.95
CA ASP A 124 -24.92 -17.18 -1.17
C ASP A 124 -23.72 -17.82 -1.89
N MET A 125 -22.50 -17.56 -1.38
CA MET A 125 -21.27 -18.26 -1.78
C MET A 125 -21.26 -19.73 -1.32
N THR A 126 -22.27 -20.50 -1.71
CA THR A 126 -22.14 -21.95 -1.77
C THR A 126 -21.16 -22.29 -2.88
N ASP A 127 -20.40 -23.38 -2.74
CA ASP A 127 -19.27 -23.74 -3.62
C ASP A 127 -19.62 -23.89 -5.13
N ASN A 128 -20.89 -23.74 -5.52
CA ASN A 128 -21.39 -23.92 -6.88
C ASN A 128 -21.85 -22.64 -7.60
N VAL A 129 -21.84 -21.46 -6.98
CA VAL A 129 -22.22 -20.19 -7.65
C VAL A 129 -20.99 -19.34 -7.96
N LEU A 130 -20.13 -19.87 -8.83
CA LEU A 130 -18.99 -19.14 -9.43
C LEU A 130 -19.43 -18.17 -10.56
N GLY A 131 -20.72 -18.17 -10.93
CA GLY A 131 -21.22 -17.52 -12.14
C GLY A 131 -21.24 -15.98 -12.14
N ASN A 132 -21.10 -15.32 -10.99
CA ASN A 132 -21.15 -13.84 -10.86
C ASN A 132 -19.83 -13.24 -10.36
N GLN A 133 -18.72 -13.98 -10.41
CA GLN A 133 -17.42 -13.47 -9.97
C GLN A 133 -16.77 -12.60 -11.05
N LEU A 134 -16.07 -11.54 -10.63
CA LEU A 134 -15.13 -10.81 -11.48
C LEU A 134 -14.18 -11.82 -12.14
N THR A 135 -14.17 -11.85 -13.46
CA THR A 135 -13.28 -12.71 -14.23
C THR A 135 -11.82 -12.23 -14.10
N VAL A 136 -10.88 -13.05 -14.56
CA VAL A 136 -9.46 -12.64 -14.65
C VAL A 136 -9.30 -11.39 -15.53
N ASP A 137 -10.05 -11.32 -16.64
CA ASP A 137 -9.99 -10.20 -17.57
C ASP A 137 -10.55 -8.92 -16.93
N ASP A 138 -11.65 -9.01 -16.18
CA ASP A 138 -12.20 -7.87 -15.43
C ASP A 138 -11.16 -7.34 -14.43
N MET A 139 -10.50 -8.23 -13.68
CA MET A 139 -9.49 -7.84 -12.70
C MET A 139 -8.25 -7.20 -13.35
N LEU A 140 -7.84 -7.68 -14.53
CA LEU A 140 -6.76 -7.07 -15.31
C LEU A 140 -7.15 -5.70 -15.88
N GLU A 141 -8.39 -5.55 -16.34
CA GLU A 141 -8.92 -4.27 -16.82
C GLU A 141 -8.95 -3.23 -15.68
N ILE A 142 -9.50 -3.62 -14.53
CA ILE A 142 -9.54 -2.78 -13.32
C ILE A 142 -8.12 -2.44 -12.85
N PHE A 143 -7.20 -3.41 -12.85
CA PHE A 143 -5.80 -3.16 -12.54
C PHE A 143 -5.19 -2.11 -13.48
N ASN A 144 -5.45 -2.19 -14.79
CA ASN A 144 -4.93 -1.23 -15.76
C ASN A 144 -5.47 0.19 -15.52
N ILE A 145 -6.74 0.30 -15.12
CA ILE A 145 -7.34 1.57 -14.68
C ILE A 145 -6.58 2.11 -13.46
N PHE A 146 -6.37 1.30 -12.41
CA PHE A 146 -5.62 1.73 -11.22
C PHE A 146 -4.18 2.10 -11.56
N ASN A 147 -3.54 1.36 -12.45
CA ASN A 147 -2.20 1.61 -12.93
C ASN A 147 -2.09 2.98 -13.61
N ASP A 148 -3.00 3.30 -14.52
CA ASP A 148 -3.04 4.61 -15.19
C ASP A 148 -3.39 5.75 -14.22
N LEU A 149 -4.30 5.52 -13.25
CA LEU A 149 -4.74 6.54 -12.30
C LEU A 149 -3.73 6.84 -11.20
N LEU A 150 -3.19 5.81 -10.56
CA LEU A 150 -2.43 5.91 -9.31
C LEU A 150 -0.94 5.64 -9.52
N PHE A 151 -0.59 4.82 -10.52
CA PHE A 151 0.76 4.29 -10.70
C PHE A 151 1.45 4.75 -12.00
N PHE A 152 0.94 5.80 -12.65
CA PHE A 152 1.52 6.46 -13.84
C PHE A 152 1.56 5.56 -15.08
N GLY A 153 0.79 4.47 -15.08
CA GLY A 153 0.88 3.42 -16.08
C GLY A 153 2.25 2.74 -16.11
N ALA A 154 2.99 2.76 -14.99
CA ALA A 154 4.37 2.29 -14.91
C ALA A 154 4.47 0.75 -14.89
N MET A 155 3.42 0.07 -14.42
CA MET A 155 3.43 -1.40 -14.35
C MET A 155 2.97 -2.00 -15.67
N ARG A 156 3.90 -2.65 -16.38
CA ARG A 156 3.63 -3.41 -17.62
C ARG A 156 3.81 -4.90 -17.39
N ASN A 157 3.20 -5.74 -18.23
CA ASN A 157 3.31 -7.20 -18.15
C ASN A 157 2.87 -7.73 -16.78
N VAL A 158 1.66 -7.34 -16.37
CA VAL A 158 1.05 -7.82 -15.13
C VAL A 158 0.15 -9.00 -15.45
N GLN A 159 0.31 -10.07 -14.68
CA GLN A 159 -0.56 -11.23 -14.69
C GLN A 159 -1.41 -11.22 -13.42
N PHE A 160 -2.65 -11.69 -13.56
CA PHE A 160 -3.58 -11.84 -12.46
C PHE A 160 -4.03 -13.29 -12.39
N GLU A 161 -4.19 -13.81 -11.18
CA GLU A 161 -4.70 -15.15 -10.95
C GLU A 161 -5.57 -15.21 -9.69
N TRP A 162 -6.75 -15.81 -9.81
CA TRP A 162 -7.53 -16.24 -8.65
C TRP A 162 -6.87 -17.48 -8.03
N ARG A 163 -6.46 -17.37 -6.77
CA ARG A 163 -5.78 -18.45 -6.04
C ARG A 163 -6.61 -18.91 -4.85
N PRO A 164 -7.44 -19.95 -4.99
CA PRO A 164 -8.23 -20.47 -3.87
C PRO A 164 -7.36 -20.92 -2.70
N LYS A 165 -7.85 -20.70 -1.48
CA LYS A 165 -7.20 -21.13 -0.24
C LYS A 165 -5.84 -20.47 -0.01
N LEU A 166 -5.65 -19.26 -0.55
CA LEU A 166 -4.44 -18.49 -0.31
C LEU A 166 -4.36 -18.11 1.17
N HIS A 167 -5.49 -17.71 1.77
CA HIS A 167 -5.53 -17.35 3.20
C HIS A 167 -5.21 -18.54 4.12
N GLU A 168 -5.76 -19.72 3.84
CA GLU A 168 -5.48 -20.94 4.62
C GLU A 168 -4.00 -21.35 4.58
N ARG A 169 -3.33 -21.14 3.43
CA ARG A 169 -1.95 -21.58 3.20
C ARG A 169 -0.91 -20.56 3.61
N GLU A 170 -1.18 -19.29 3.36
CA GLU A 170 -0.21 -18.20 3.47
C GLU A 170 -0.60 -17.14 4.49
N GLN A 171 -1.76 -17.28 5.14
CA GLN A 171 -2.32 -16.28 6.06
C GLN A 171 -2.48 -14.91 5.39
N SER A 172 -2.73 -14.89 4.08
CA SER A 172 -2.93 -13.68 3.27
C SER A 172 -4.06 -13.85 2.27
N TYR A 173 -4.81 -12.77 2.01
CA TYR A 173 -5.83 -12.74 0.95
C TYR A 173 -5.28 -12.34 -0.42
N GLY A 174 -4.06 -11.82 -0.46
CA GLY A 174 -3.41 -11.39 -1.70
C GLY A 174 -1.90 -11.57 -1.66
N ARG A 175 -1.28 -11.59 -2.84
CA ARG A 175 0.17 -11.62 -2.99
C ARG A 175 0.61 -11.00 -4.31
N ALA A 176 1.57 -10.09 -4.24
CA ALA A 176 2.30 -9.58 -5.39
C ALA A 176 3.72 -10.16 -5.44
N GLU A 177 4.10 -10.63 -6.62
CA GLU A 177 5.45 -11.14 -6.88
C GLU A 177 6.07 -10.47 -8.10
N LEU A 178 7.40 -10.45 -8.14
CA LEU A 178 8.15 -10.09 -9.33
C LEU A 178 8.85 -11.31 -9.90
N TRP A 179 8.46 -11.66 -11.11
CA TRP A 179 9.00 -12.74 -11.88
C TRP A 179 10.13 -12.23 -12.77
N ASP A 180 11.26 -12.93 -12.69
CA ASP A 180 12.42 -12.79 -13.55
C ASP A 180 13.10 -11.40 -13.54
N LYS A 181 14.15 -11.30 -14.37
CA LYS A 181 14.87 -10.05 -14.66
C LYS A 181 14.01 -9.06 -15.47
N ASP A 182 12.92 -9.53 -16.08
CA ASP A 182 12.04 -8.74 -16.94
C ASP A 182 11.02 -7.89 -16.18
N LEU A 183 11.03 -7.93 -14.84
CA LEU A 183 10.11 -7.18 -13.98
C LEU A 183 8.64 -7.50 -14.27
N LYS A 184 8.33 -8.75 -14.65
CA LYS A 184 6.96 -9.23 -14.78
C LYS A 184 6.33 -9.27 -13.40
N VAL A 185 5.10 -8.80 -13.26
CA VAL A 185 4.37 -8.81 -11.99
C VAL A 185 3.32 -9.90 -12.03
N GLN A 186 3.23 -10.71 -11.00
CA GLN A 186 2.08 -11.58 -10.78
C GLN A 186 1.33 -11.11 -9.54
N ILE A 187 0.01 -10.92 -9.66
CA ILE A 187 -0.89 -10.63 -8.54
C ILE A 187 -1.82 -11.82 -8.36
N LEU A 188 -1.82 -12.38 -7.15
CA LEU A 188 -2.68 -13.47 -6.72
C LEU A 188 -3.70 -12.93 -5.72
N ILE A 189 -4.98 -13.30 -5.85
CA ILE A 189 -6.01 -12.96 -4.85
C ILE A 189 -6.85 -14.20 -4.54
N ASP A 190 -7.22 -14.40 -3.27
CA ASP A 190 -8.18 -15.43 -2.90
C ASP A 190 -9.59 -15.05 -3.38
N PRO A 191 -10.27 -15.86 -4.21
CA PRO A 191 -11.65 -15.57 -4.63
C PRO A 191 -12.62 -15.50 -3.44
N LYS A 192 -12.30 -16.15 -2.30
CA LYS A 192 -13.09 -16.08 -1.06
C LYS A 192 -12.64 -14.97 -0.11
N ALA A 193 -11.79 -14.04 -0.55
CA ALA A 193 -11.40 -12.89 0.26
C ALA A 193 -12.64 -12.06 0.65
N HIS A 194 -12.86 -11.90 1.95
CA HIS A 194 -13.96 -11.11 2.51
C HIS A 194 -13.59 -10.56 3.89
N THR A 195 -14.35 -9.58 4.34
CA THR A 195 -14.31 -9.03 5.70
C THR A 195 -15.72 -8.62 6.11
N ASN A 196 -15.98 -8.46 7.40
CA ASN A 196 -17.27 -7.98 7.90
C ASN A 196 -17.49 -6.48 7.68
N LEU A 197 -16.44 -5.74 7.27
CA LEU A 197 -16.47 -4.28 7.16
C LEU A 197 -16.79 -3.76 5.75
N GLN A 198 -16.69 -4.59 4.71
CA GLN A 198 -16.83 -4.21 3.31
C GLN A 198 -17.57 -5.29 2.54
N SER A 199 -18.24 -4.93 1.44
CA SER A 199 -18.72 -5.94 0.50
C SER A 199 -17.53 -6.77 -0.01
N PRO A 200 -17.70 -8.09 -0.28
CA PRO A 200 -16.57 -8.93 -0.68
C PRO A 200 -15.86 -8.40 -1.93
N SER A 201 -16.60 -7.80 -2.86
CA SER A 201 -16.04 -7.15 -4.03
C SER A 201 -15.22 -5.90 -3.71
N SER A 202 -15.72 -4.99 -2.86
CA SER A 202 -14.93 -3.82 -2.43
C SER A 202 -13.68 -4.26 -1.69
N PHE A 203 -13.76 -5.34 -0.92
CA PHE A 203 -12.61 -5.93 -0.25
C PHE A 203 -11.61 -6.50 -1.26
N ARG A 204 -12.05 -7.29 -2.26
CA ARG A 204 -11.18 -7.80 -3.35
C ARG A 204 -10.51 -6.67 -4.14
N LEU A 205 -11.23 -5.58 -4.43
CA LEU A 205 -10.66 -4.38 -5.05
C LEU A 205 -9.62 -3.70 -4.15
N SER A 206 -9.87 -3.69 -2.83
CA SER A 206 -8.90 -3.20 -1.85
C SER A 206 -7.64 -4.07 -1.81
N ILE A 207 -7.78 -5.40 -1.85
CA ILE A 207 -6.65 -6.33 -1.97
C ILE A 207 -5.91 -6.13 -3.30
N LEU A 208 -6.61 -5.92 -4.42
CA LEU A 208 -5.98 -5.63 -5.71
C LEU A 208 -5.11 -4.36 -5.64
N LEU A 209 -5.64 -3.28 -5.04
CA LEU A 209 -4.87 -2.04 -4.83
C LEU A 209 -3.69 -2.24 -3.87
N HIS A 210 -3.88 -3.00 -2.80
CA HIS A 210 -2.86 -3.35 -1.83
C HIS A 210 -1.66 -4.02 -2.50
N GLU A 211 -1.92 -5.07 -3.29
CA GLU A 211 -0.89 -5.82 -4.00
C GLU A 211 -0.31 -5.04 -5.18
N ALA A 212 -1.10 -4.24 -5.88
CA ALA A 212 -0.61 -3.33 -6.93
C ALA A 212 0.37 -2.30 -6.37
N LEU A 213 0.11 -1.75 -5.17
CA LEU A 213 1.01 -0.82 -4.50
C LEU A 213 2.35 -1.50 -4.14
N LYS A 214 2.31 -2.73 -3.62
CA LYS A 214 3.52 -3.53 -3.37
C LYS A 214 4.31 -3.76 -4.64
N ALA A 215 3.66 -4.25 -5.70
CA ALA A 215 4.29 -4.48 -6.99
C ALA A 215 4.93 -3.20 -7.56
N PHE A 216 4.21 -2.08 -7.47
CA PHE A 216 4.70 -0.78 -7.92
C PHE A 216 6.00 -0.38 -7.20
N LEU A 217 6.03 -0.48 -5.87
CA LEU A 217 7.21 -0.15 -5.07
C LEU A 217 8.38 -1.09 -5.36
N LEU A 218 8.13 -2.39 -5.44
CA LEU A 218 9.15 -3.40 -5.72
C LEU A 218 9.83 -3.23 -7.09
N ARG A 219 9.13 -2.61 -8.06
CA ARG A 219 9.67 -2.26 -9.39
C ARG A 219 10.37 -0.91 -9.43
N SER A 220 9.86 0.05 -8.67
CA SER A 220 10.26 1.45 -8.83
C SER A 220 11.46 1.82 -7.97
N ILE A 221 11.61 1.17 -6.82
CA ILE A 221 12.70 1.41 -5.88
C ILE A 221 13.94 0.59 -6.29
N CYS A 222 15.11 1.24 -6.32
CA CYS A 222 16.34 0.55 -6.66
C CYS A 222 16.76 -0.45 -5.57
N ARG A 223 16.76 -1.75 -5.87
CA ARG A 223 17.17 -2.82 -4.94
C ARG A 223 18.63 -2.78 -4.50
N SER A 224 19.51 -2.17 -5.29
CA SER A 224 20.94 -2.08 -4.99
C SER A 224 21.30 -0.89 -4.09
N CYS A 225 20.35 -0.01 -3.76
CA CYS A 225 20.60 1.05 -2.80
C CYS A 225 20.60 0.47 -1.39
N LYS A 226 21.58 0.84 -0.56
CA LYS A 226 21.57 0.54 0.89
C LYS A 226 20.29 1.06 1.55
N MET A 227 19.77 2.19 1.03
CA MET A 227 18.48 2.77 1.40
C MET A 227 17.26 1.91 1.04
N THR A 228 17.43 0.79 0.34
CA THR A 228 16.36 -0.14 0.00
C THR A 228 16.39 -1.38 0.88
N SER A 229 17.60 -1.82 1.26
CA SER A 229 17.81 -2.84 2.29
C SER A 229 17.59 -2.29 3.69
N THR A 230 17.81 -0.99 3.88
CA THR A 230 17.15 -0.25 4.93
C THR A 230 15.72 0.01 4.41
N ASN A 231 15.38 1.08 3.71
CA ASN A 231 14.00 1.60 3.67
C ASN A 231 12.97 0.97 2.66
N LEU A 232 12.90 -0.36 2.53
CA LEU A 232 11.60 -1.05 2.72
C LEU A 232 11.25 -1.14 4.23
N ASP A 233 12.14 -0.66 5.11
CA ASP A 233 12.06 -0.48 6.57
C ASP A 233 10.70 0.00 7.01
N ILE A 234 9.75 -0.91 7.18
CA ILE A 234 9.30 -1.52 8.44
C ILE A 234 8.44 -2.69 7.98
N GLY A 235 9.06 -3.66 7.29
CA GLY A 235 8.28 -4.75 6.73
C GLY A 235 9.04 -5.63 5.78
N ARG A 236 9.41 -6.82 6.25
CA ARG A 236 9.95 -7.91 5.42
C ARG A 236 9.00 -8.29 4.28
N ARG A 237 7.70 -8.00 4.44
CA ARG A 237 6.66 -8.28 3.44
C ARG A 237 6.36 -7.10 2.50
N GLY A 238 7.05 -5.98 2.67
CA GLY A 238 6.95 -4.83 1.77
C GLY A 238 6.01 -3.71 2.22
N HIS A 239 5.55 -3.69 3.49
CA HIS A 239 4.64 -2.68 4.03
C HIS A 239 5.34 -1.59 4.85
N GLY A 240 6.62 -1.31 4.57
CA GLY A 240 7.35 -0.27 5.27
C GLY A 240 6.89 1.15 4.97
N ARG A 241 7.69 2.11 5.41
CA ARG A 241 7.37 3.55 5.31
C ARG A 241 6.86 4.00 3.94
N PRO A 242 7.48 3.63 2.80
CA PRO A 242 6.97 4.04 1.50
C PRO A 242 5.57 3.53 1.17
N TRP A 243 5.29 2.30 1.57
CA TRP A 243 3.99 1.68 1.38
C TRP A 243 2.96 2.35 2.26
N GLN A 244 3.24 2.56 3.55
CA GLN A 244 2.32 3.18 4.50
C GLN A 244 1.90 4.60 4.07
N LEU A 245 2.87 5.42 3.64
CA LEU A 245 2.59 6.80 3.19
C LEU A 245 1.73 6.84 1.93
N LEU A 246 2.02 5.98 0.95
CA LEU A 246 1.20 5.91 -0.27
C LEU A 246 -0.18 5.32 0.00
N ALA A 247 -0.26 4.27 0.82
CA ALA A 247 -1.51 3.64 1.19
C ALA A 247 -2.44 4.64 1.89
N THR A 248 -1.90 5.46 2.80
CA THR A 248 -2.65 6.52 3.50
C THR A 248 -3.31 7.49 2.52
N GLU A 249 -2.57 7.94 1.51
CA GLU A 249 -3.09 8.89 0.52
C GLU A 249 -4.04 8.21 -0.50
N ILE A 250 -3.79 6.95 -0.84
CA ILE A 250 -4.69 6.15 -1.68
C ILE A 250 -6.04 5.95 -0.98
N GLU A 251 -6.05 5.62 0.31
CA GLU A 251 -7.29 5.47 1.09
C GLU A 251 -8.11 6.76 1.16
N LYS A 252 -7.46 7.92 1.22
CA LYS A 252 -8.14 9.23 1.20
C LYS A 252 -8.73 9.58 -0.16
N ILE A 253 -8.07 9.21 -1.26
CA ILE A 253 -8.40 9.70 -2.60
C ILE A 253 -9.32 8.76 -3.38
N VAL A 254 -9.16 7.44 -3.21
CA VAL A 254 -9.92 6.43 -3.96
C VAL A 254 -11.44 6.55 -3.74
N PRO A 255 -11.96 6.75 -2.52
CA PRO A 255 -13.40 6.92 -2.33
C PRO A 255 -13.96 8.12 -3.10
N LYS A 256 -13.19 9.20 -3.19
CA LYS A 256 -13.58 10.43 -3.92
C LYS A 256 -13.50 10.25 -5.43
N LEU A 257 -12.47 9.55 -5.92
CA LEU A 257 -12.26 9.37 -7.36
C LEU A 257 -13.11 8.24 -7.95
N LEU A 258 -13.23 7.13 -7.24
CA LEU A 258 -13.75 5.86 -7.74
C LEU A 258 -15.10 5.48 -7.13
N GLY A 259 -15.54 6.16 -6.07
CA GLY A 259 -16.87 5.96 -5.49
C GLY A 259 -17.01 4.71 -4.62
N PHE A 260 -15.91 4.09 -4.18
CA PHE A 260 -15.93 2.97 -3.24
C PHE A 260 -14.93 3.15 -2.10
N THR A 261 -15.28 2.67 -0.91
CA THR A 261 -14.38 2.67 0.25
C THR A 261 -13.29 1.63 0.04
N VAL A 262 -12.03 2.07 0.10
CA VAL A 262 -10.87 1.18 0.08
C VAL A 262 -10.29 1.06 1.49
N ASN A 263 -9.89 -0.16 1.88
CA ASN A 263 -9.14 -0.42 3.10
C ASN A 263 -7.92 -1.26 2.74
N LEU A 264 -6.75 -0.65 2.75
CA LEU A 264 -5.49 -1.30 2.44
C LEU A 264 -4.92 -2.06 3.64
N MET A 265 -5.62 -2.10 4.77
CA MET A 265 -5.26 -2.81 6.00
C MET A 265 -3.91 -2.34 6.55
N ARG A 266 -3.74 -1.01 6.59
CA ARG A 266 -2.44 -0.40 6.88
C ARG A 266 -1.92 -0.72 8.27
N PHE A 267 -2.80 -0.71 9.27
CA PHE A 267 -2.43 -1.02 10.64
C PHE A 267 -2.19 -2.52 10.84
N GLU A 268 -3.04 -3.36 10.27
CA GLU A 268 -2.88 -4.82 10.31
C GLU A 268 -1.56 -5.24 9.66
N THR A 269 -1.20 -4.64 8.53
CA THR A 269 0.02 -5.00 7.79
C THR A 269 1.29 -4.59 8.53
N ILE A 270 1.34 -3.40 9.16
CA ILE A 270 2.50 -3.03 9.99
C ILE A 270 2.57 -3.87 11.27
N ARG A 271 1.43 -4.18 11.91
CA ARG A 271 1.38 -5.06 13.08
C ARG A 271 1.93 -6.44 12.74
N ASP A 272 1.45 -7.02 11.64
CA ASP A 272 1.85 -8.36 11.22
C ASP A 272 3.33 -8.38 10.79
N ASP A 273 3.84 -7.29 10.21
CA ASP A 273 5.28 -7.15 9.92
C ASP A 273 6.12 -6.99 11.20
N LEU A 274 5.66 -6.24 12.21
CA LEU A 274 6.34 -6.08 13.50
C LEU A 274 6.34 -7.36 14.36
N ALA A 275 5.43 -8.29 14.09
CA ALA A 275 5.43 -9.62 14.72
C ALA A 275 6.58 -10.51 14.20
N ILE A 276 7.18 -10.17 13.05
CA ILE A 276 8.35 -10.86 12.51
C ILE A 276 9.59 -10.29 13.19
N ALA A 277 10.43 -11.15 13.75
CA ALA A 277 11.72 -10.74 14.30
C ALA A 277 12.53 -9.93 13.26
N GLU A 278 13.33 -8.97 13.72
CA GLU A 278 14.23 -8.10 12.92
C GLU A 278 13.58 -6.89 12.24
N VAL A 279 12.27 -6.64 12.40
CA VAL A 279 11.64 -5.41 11.92
C VAL A 279 11.77 -4.30 12.97
N GLU A 280 12.33 -3.15 12.57
CA GLU A 280 12.44 -1.97 13.45
C GLU A 280 11.09 -1.30 13.68
N LEU A 281 10.88 -0.67 14.83
CA LEU A 281 9.67 0.10 15.10
C LEU A 281 9.65 1.42 14.29
N PRO A 282 8.47 1.95 13.93
CA PRO A 282 8.37 3.29 13.35
C PRO A 282 8.84 4.36 14.32
N SER A 283 9.36 5.48 13.78
CA SER A 283 9.57 6.66 14.60
C SER A 283 8.25 7.36 14.90
N TYR A 284 8.25 8.27 15.88
CA TYR A 284 7.05 9.06 16.18
C TYR A 284 6.57 9.89 14.97
N CYS A 285 7.50 10.47 14.21
CA CYS A 285 7.16 11.20 12.98
C CYS A 285 6.59 10.29 11.89
N ASP A 286 6.91 9.00 11.90
CA ASP A 286 6.30 8.04 10.96
C ASP A 286 4.86 7.78 11.35
N LEU A 287 4.59 7.52 12.63
CA LEU A 287 3.22 7.30 13.13
C LEU A 287 2.30 8.49 12.82
N ASP A 288 2.76 9.71 13.09
CA ASP A 288 2.02 10.95 12.76
C ASP A 288 1.66 11.02 11.27
N ARG A 289 2.62 10.69 10.38
CA ARG A 289 2.39 10.68 8.93
C ARG A 289 1.55 9.52 8.44
N TYR A 290 1.55 8.39 9.14
CA TYR A 290 0.68 7.26 8.83
C TYR A 290 -0.76 7.57 9.24
N SER A 291 -0.97 8.47 10.21
CA SER A 291 -2.31 8.90 10.63
C SER A 291 -3.21 7.70 10.95
N PHE A 292 -2.73 6.76 11.77
CA PHE A 292 -3.53 5.58 12.16
C PHE A 292 -4.73 5.96 13.03
N GLU A 293 -4.67 7.11 13.71
CA GLU A 293 -5.74 7.65 14.54
C GLU A 293 -7.02 7.91 13.74
N SER A 294 -6.91 8.20 12.44
CA SER A 294 -8.08 8.38 11.57
C SER A 294 -8.81 7.05 11.26
N LEU A 295 -8.10 5.91 11.35
CA LEU A 295 -8.69 4.59 11.08
C LEU A 295 -9.66 4.15 12.18
N GLU A 296 -9.42 4.57 13.43
CA GLU A 296 -10.30 4.24 14.57
C GLU A 296 -11.67 4.92 14.47
N TYR A 297 -11.76 6.03 13.74
CA TYR A 297 -12.99 6.78 13.54
C TYR A 297 -13.85 6.20 12.40
N GLU A 298 -13.20 5.70 11.34
CA GLU A 298 -13.88 5.22 10.13
C GLU A 298 -14.37 3.77 10.23
N THR A 299 -13.70 2.92 11.01
CA THR A 299 -14.05 1.49 11.10
C THR A 299 -15.21 1.19 12.06
N GLY A 300 -15.70 2.16 12.82
CA GLY A 300 -16.78 1.95 13.81
C GLY A 300 -16.43 0.94 14.91
N ILE A 301 -15.19 0.45 14.97
CA ILE A 301 -14.75 -0.55 15.95
C ILE A 301 -14.92 0.02 17.36
N ASN A 302 -14.61 1.30 17.58
CA ASN A 302 -14.88 1.96 18.86
C ASN A 302 -16.37 2.25 19.12
N ALA A 303 -17.24 2.33 18.11
CA ALA A 303 -18.68 2.50 18.30
C ALA A 303 -19.34 1.19 18.76
N ILE A 304 -18.96 0.06 18.17
CA ILE A 304 -19.46 -1.27 18.55
C ILE A 304 -18.89 -1.69 19.91
N THR A 305 -17.61 -1.44 20.19
CA THR A 305 -17.04 -1.75 21.51
C THR A 305 -17.61 -0.86 22.62
N LYS A 306 -17.87 0.43 22.37
CA LYS A 306 -18.55 1.30 23.37
C LYS A 306 -20.02 0.91 23.60
N GLU A 307 -20.73 0.41 22.59
CA GLU A 307 -22.11 -0.05 22.74
C GLU A 307 -22.20 -1.40 23.48
N ILE A 308 -21.25 -2.32 23.25
CA ILE A 308 -21.17 -3.60 23.98
C ILE A 308 -20.75 -3.38 25.44
N VAL A 309 -19.89 -2.41 25.73
CA VAL A 309 -19.49 -2.05 27.10
C VAL A 309 -20.58 -1.25 27.83
N ARG A 310 -21.46 -0.52 27.15
CA ARG A 310 -22.61 0.17 27.76
C ARG A 310 -23.81 -0.74 28.05
N ARG A 311 -23.86 -1.94 27.46
CA ARG A 311 -24.93 -2.94 27.66
C ARG A 311 -24.56 -4.05 28.65
N LYS A 312 -23.44 -3.90 29.36
CA LYS A 312 -23.06 -4.66 30.56
C LYS A 312 -23.04 -3.74 31.76
#